data_AF-H2BYD8-F1
#
_entry.id   AF-H2BYD8-F1
#
_cell.length_a   1.000
_cell.length_b   1.000
_cell.length_c   1.000
_cell.angle_alpha   90.00
_cell.angle_beta   90.00
_cell.angle_gamma   90.00
#
_symmetry.space_group_name_H-M   'P 1'
#
loop_
_entity.id
_entity.type
_entity.pdbx_description
1 polymer ?
#
loop_
_entity_poly.entity_id
_entity_poly.type
_entity_poly.pdbx_seq_one_letter_code
_entity_poly.pdbx_strand_id
1 'polypeptide(L)'
;MKIICIADTHNKHEELIIPPGDVIVHAGDITESGTKKETLDFLKWFAALPHPHKILIAGNHDFFLEKNQQNLQAIVPQNIHFLINHGVRINNVNFWGSPVTPGDGSWAFNKKRGSELLMHWNLIPENTDFLITHSPPYGFLDELDNKHHIGCEKLLKRIEDLKIPNHIFGHVHNDYGIVRTKNTVFINSASLDGRHRQINAPLTVNYVSS
;
A
#
# COMPACT_ATOMS: atom_id res chain seq x y z
N MET A 1 10.39 11.09 -12.22
CA MET A 1 9.02 10.70 -11.86
C MET A 1 8.77 11.02 -10.40
N LYS A 2 7.80 11.89 -10.12
CA LYS A 2 7.36 12.27 -8.77
C LYS A 2 6.20 11.38 -8.34
N ILE A 3 6.42 10.58 -7.31
CA ILE A 3 5.45 9.61 -6.77
C ILE A 3 4.89 10.16 -5.47
N ILE A 4 3.56 10.22 -5.37
CA ILE A 4 2.82 10.63 -4.18
C ILE A 4 2.31 9.37 -3.49
N CYS A 5 2.66 9.18 -2.22
CA CYS A 5 2.34 7.98 -1.45
C CYS A 5 1.35 8.34 -0.32
N ILE A 6 0.25 7.61 -0.26
CA ILE A 6 -0.76 7.63 0.80
C ILE A 6 -1.18 6.20 1.13
N ALA A 7 -1.76 5.99 2.30
CA ALA A 7 -2.37 4.74 2.74
C ALA A 7 -3.34 5.04 3.89
N ASP A 8 -4.14 4.06 4.31
CA ASP A 8 -4.91 4.12 5.56
C ASP A 8 -5.77 5.39 5.65
N THR A 9 -6.58 5.64 4.63
CA THR A 9 -7.45 6.83 4.64
C THR A 9 -8.72 6.60 5.44
N HIS A 10 -9.19 5.35 5.57
CA HIS A 10 -10.36 4.99 6.41
C HIS A 10 -11.55 5.96 6.23
N ASN A 11 -11.97 6.18 4.99
CA ASN A 11 -13.02 7.13 4.58
C ASN A 11 -12.72 8.64 4.75
N LYS A 12 -11.54 9.04 5.23
CA LYS A 12 -11.13 10.45 5.40
C LYS A 12 -10.32 11.02 4.23
N HIS A 13 -10.45 10.40 3.05
CA HIS A 13 -9.63 10.72 1.89
C HIS A 13 -9.85 12.15 1.36
N GLU A 14 -11.04 12.74 1.53
CA GLU A 14 -11.31 14.13 1.14
C GLU A 14 -10.61 15.17 2.03
N GLU A 15 -10.18 14.79 3.23
CA GLU A 15 -9.47 15.68 4.16
C GLU A 15 -7.98 15.85 3.78
N LEU A 16 -7.47 15.03 2.85
CA LEU A 16 -6.09 15.10 2.38
C LEU A 16 -5.87 16.20 1.33
N ILE A 17 -4.85 17.02 1.55
CA ILE A 17 -4.33 17.94 0.53
C ILE A 17 -3.32 17.17 -0.33
N ILE A 18 -3.78 16.69 -1.49
CA ILE A 18 -2.94 15.90 -2.40
C ILE A 18 -2.04 16.81 -3.26
N PRO A 19 -0.70 16.72 -3.14
CA PRO A 19 0.19 17.47 -3.99
C PRO A 19 0.19 16.93 -5.44
N PRO A 20 0.55 17.75 -6.44
CA PRO A 20 0.71 17.28 -7.81
C PRO A 20 1.86 16.27 -7.90
N GLY A 21 1.71 15.27 -8.76
CA GLY A 21 2.73 14.27 -9.08
C GLY A 21 2.38 13.47 -10.33
N ASP A 22 3.34 12.68 -10.81
CA ASP A 22 3.20 11.87 -12.02
C ASP A 22 2.41 10.58 -11.74
N VAL A 23 2.62 10.02 -10.54
CA VAL A 23 1.96 8.80 -10.04
C VAL A 23 1.48 9.06 -8.62
N ILE A 24 0.24 8.70 -8.31
CA ILE A 24 -0.23 8.56 -6.94
C ILE A 24 -0.44 7.09 -6.60
N VAL A 25 0.02 6.68 -5.43
CA VAL A 25 -0.08 5.32 -4.89
C VAL A 25 -0.89 5.37 -3.59
N HIS A 26 -1.93 4.54 -3.50
CA HIS A 26 -2.63 4.27 -2.24
C HIS A 26 -2.38 2.83 -1.77
N ALA A 27 -1.73 2.66 -0.60
CA ALA A 27 -1.27 1.37 -0.10
C ALA A 27 -2.26 0.63 0.82
N GLY A 28 -3.54 0.64 0.46
CA GLY A 28 -4.59 -0.10 1.19
C GLY A 28 -5.28 0.66 2.32
N ASP A 29 -6.35 0.07 2.84
CA ASP A 29 -7.25 0.61 3.86
C ASP A 29 -7.92 1.92 3.43
N ILE A 30 -8.66 1.81 2.32
CA ILE A 30 -9.46 2.91 1.78
C ILE A 30 -10.80 3.06 2.52
N THR A 31 -11.24 2.01 3.20
CA THR A 31 -12.50 1.94 3.94
C THR A 31 -12.28 1.71 5.43
N GLU A 32 -13.24 2.12 6.27
CA GLU A 32 -13.24 1.76 7.69
C GLU A 32 -13.97 0.43 7.94
N SER A 33 -15.15 0.25 7.35
CA SER A 33 -15.99 -0.94 7.59
C SER A 33 -16.02 -1.93 6.40
N GLY A 34 -15.29 -1.66 5.33
CA GLY A 34 -15.24 -2.53 4.16
C GLY A 34 -16.54 -2.64 3.39
N THR A 35 -17.42 -1.64 3.44
CA THR A 35 -18.71 -1.67 2.75
C THR A 35 -18.59 -1.23 1.29
N LYS A 36 -19.53 -1.69 0.46
CA LYS A 36 -19.66 -1.24 -0.93
C LYS A 36 -19.74 0.29 -1.04
N LYS A 37 -20.49 0.94 -0.15
CA LYS A 37 -20.71 2.38 -0.17
C LYS A 37 -19.39 3.13 0.02
N GLU A 38 -18.63 2.76 1.05
CA GLU A 38 -17.31 3.33 1.35
C GLU A 38 -16.34 3.11 0.20
N THR A 39 -16.28 1.88 -0.35
CA THR A 39 -15.39 1.59 -1.48
C THR A 39 -15.72 2.46 -2.70
N LEU A 40 -17.00 2.58 -3.08
CA LEU A 40 -17.39 3.37 -4.25
C LEU A 40 -17.16 4.87 -4.06
N ASP A 41 -17.34 5.36 -2.83
CA ASP A 41 -17.05 6.74 -2.45
C ASP A 41 -15.57 7.08 -2.65
N PHE A 42 -14.67 6.28 -2.06
CA PHE A 42 -13.23 6.43 -2.25
C PHE A 42 -12.82 6.31 -3.72
N LEU A 43 -13.30 5.30 -4.45
CA LEU A 43 -12.92 5.09 -5.85
C LEU A 43 -13.33 6.26 -6.73
N LYS A 44 -14.48 6.89 -6.44
CA LYS A 44 -14.93 8.09 -7.13
C LYS A 44 -13.97 9.26 -6.89
N TRP A 45 -13.58 9.50 -5.64
CA TRP A 45 -12.61 10.54 -5.29
C TRP A 45 -11.24 10.27 -5.95
N PHE A 46 -10.70 9.07 -5.80
CA PHE A 46 -9.37 8.72 -6.28
C PHE A 46 -9.28 8.80 -7.81
N ALA A 47 -10.32 8.37 -8.53
CA ALA A 47 -10.40 8.46 -9.99
C ALA A 47 -10.43 9.91 -10.49
N ALA A 48 -10.95 10.85 -9.70
CA ALA A 48 -11.06 12.26 -10.06
C ALA A 48 -9.77 13.06 -9.85
N LEU A 49 -8.77 12.49 -9.15
CA LEU A 49 -7.49 13.17 -8.94
C LEU A 49 -6.76 13.47 -10.27
N PRO A 50 -6.01 14.58 -10.37
CA PRO A 50 -5.41 15.01 -11.63
C PRO A 50 -4.16 14.21 -12.03
N HIS A 51 -3.66 13.31 -11.16
CA HIS A 51 -2.45 12.52 -11.41
C HIS A 51 -2.60 11.65 -12.66
N PRO A 52 -1.63 11.68 -13.60
CA PRO A 52 -1.69 10.88 -14.82
C PRO A 52 -1.86 9.38 -14.56
N HIS A 53 -1.20 8.86 -13.53
CA HIS A 53 -1.30 7.46 -13.12
C HIS A 53 -1.71 7.34 -11.66
N LYS A 54 -2.59 6.37 -11.40
CA LYS A 54 -3.16 6.09 -10.09
C LYS A 54 -3.01 4.60 -9.82
N ILE A 55 -2.26 4.25 -8.79
CA ILE A 55 -2.06 2.86 -8.37
C ILE A 55 -2.77 2.67 -7.03
N LEU A 56 -3.54 1.61 -6.92
CA LEU A 56 -4.27 1.27 -5.71
C LEU A 56 -4.04 -0.20 -5.38
N ILE A 57 -3.77 -0.51 -4.12
CA ILE A 57 -3.98 -1.84 -3.55
C ILE A 57 -5.04 -1.75 -2.46
N ALA A 58 -5.66 -2.88 -2.12
CA ALA A 58 -6.51 -2.99 -0.94
C ALA A 58 -5.67 -3.15 0.35
N GLY A 59 -6.30 -2.99 1.50
CA GLY A 59 -5.77 -3.34 2.82
C GLY A 59 -6.72 -4.27 3.58
N ASN A 60 -6.49 -4.44 4.87
CA ASN A 60 -7.23 -5.39 5.69
C ASN A 60 -8.65 -4.95 6.09
N HIS A 61 -9.02 -3.69 5.90
CA HIS A 61 -10.39 -3.20 6.07
C HIS A 61 -11.26 -3.37 4.82
N ASP A 62 -10.68 -3.64 3.65
CA ASP A 62 -11.38 -3.55 2.37
C ASP A 62 -12.15 -4.83 1.98
N PHE A 63 -13.01 -5.32 2.88
CA PHE A 63 -13.78 -6.57 2.73
C PHE A 63 -14.62 -6.64 1.45
N PHE A 64 -15.22 -5.53 1.01
CA PHE A 64 -16.00 -5.52 -0.23
C PHE A 64 -15.13 -5.84 -1.45
N LEU A 65 -13.89 -5.31 -1.50
CA LEU A 65 -12.95 -5.61 -2.58
C LEU A 65 -12.52 -7.08 -2.53
N GLU A 66 -12.23 -7.62 -1.35
CA GLU A 66 -11.87 -9.04 -1.19
C GLU A 66 -12.97 -9.98 -1.71
N LYS A 67 -14.22 -9.73 -1.30
CA LYS A 67 -15.38 -10.57 -1.65
C LYS A 67 -15.75 -10.49 -3.13
N ASN A 68 -15.31 -9.44 -3.84
CA ASN A 68 -15.71 -9.17 -5.23
C ASN A 68 -14.52 -9.20 -6.20
N GLN A 69 -13.44 -9.93 -5.88
CA GLN A 69 -12.25 -10.02 -6.74
C GLN A 69 -12.56 -10.40 -8.20
N GLN A 70 -13.57 -11.24 -8.43
CA GLN A 70 -13.99 -11.65 -9.79
C GLN A 70 -14.65 -10.53 -10.60
N ASN A 71 -15.17 -9.49 -9.94
CA ASN A 71 -15.93 -8.39 -10.56
C ASN A 71 -15.19 -7.05 -10.49
N LEU A 72 -13.89 -7.03 -10.16
CA LEU A 72 -13.14 -5.80 -9.95
C LEU A 72 -13.15 -4.88 -11.18
N GLN A 73 -13.14 -5.42 -12.39
CA GLN A 73 -13.20 -4.63 -13.63
C GLN A 73 -14.48 -3.79 -13.75
N ALA A 74 -15.59 -4.24 -13.15
CA ALA A 74 -16.86 -3.51 -13.14
C ALA A 74 -16.96 -2.52 -11.97
N ILE A 75 -16.12 -2.68 -10.93
CA ILE A 75 -16.15 -1.89 -9.69
C ILE A 75 -15.13 -0.76 -9.75
N VAL A 76 -13.91 -1.06 -10.19
CA VAL A 76 -12.78 -0.12 -10.20
C VAL A 76 -12.77 0.65 -11.53
N PRO A 77 -12.76 1.99 -11.49
CA PRO A 77 -12.58 2.82 -12.68
C PRO A 77 -11.34 2.45 -13.49
N GLN A 78 -11.46 2.45 -14.82
CA GLN A 78 -10.39 2.02 -15.74
C GLN A 78 -9.11 2.86 -15.67
N ASN A 79 -9.18 4.09 -15.14
CA ASN A 79 -8.02 4.97 -14.96
C ASN A 79 -7.25 4.71 -13.64
N ILE A 80 -7.61 3.65 -12.90
CA ILE A 80 -6.91 3.20 -11.70
C ILE A 80 -6.28 1.83 -11.99
N HIS A 81 -4.97 1.74 -11.79
CA HIS A 81 -4.23 0.48 -11.77
C HIS A 81 -4.43 -0.19 -10.41
N PHE A 82 -5.48 -1.01 -10.29
CA PHE A 82 -5.73 -1.77 -9.07
C PHE A 82 -4.95 -3.08 -9.05
N LEU A 83 -4.00 -3.19 -8.11
CA LEU A 83 -3.06 -4.31 -8.04
C LEU A 83 -3.45 -5.29 -6.93
N ILE A 84 -3.52 -6.58 -7.31
CA ILE A 84 -3.61 -7.71 -6.38
C ILE A 84 -2.60 -8.75 -6.86
N ASN A 85 -1.47 -8.84 -6.17
CA ASN A 85 -0.38 -9.78 -6.41
C ASN A 85 0.16 -9.74 -7.85
N HIS A 86 0.15 -8.56 -8.46
CA HIS A 86 0.64 -8.34 -9.82
C HIS A 86 1.23 -6.94 -9.95
N GLY A 87 1.81 -6.66 -11.13
CA GLY A 87 2.48 -5.39 -11.39
C GLY A 87 1.96 -4.64 -12.60
N VAL A 88 2.34 -3.37 -12.67
CA VAL A 88 2.12 -2.46 -13.79
C VAL A 88 3.42 -1.74 -14.11
N ARG A 89 3.68 -1.51 -15.40
CA ARG A 89 4.85 -0.76 -15.86
C ARG A 89 4.40 0.62 -16.34
N ILE A 90 4.94 1.68 -15.73
CA ILE A 90 4.64 3.07 -16.07
C ILE A 90 5.96 3.79 -16.35
N ASN A 91 6.11 4.38 -17.54
CA ASN A 91 7.32 5.09 -17.96
C ASN A 91 8.62 4.33 -17.63
N ASN A 92 8.65 3.03 -17.97
CA ASN A 92 9.76 2.09 -17.72
C ASN A 92 10.04 1.70 -16.27
N VAL A 93 9.23 2.15 -15.31
CA VAL A 93 9.32 1.77 -13.90
C VAL A 93 8.31 0.66 -13.61
N ASN A 94 8.76 -0.43 -13.00
CA ASN A 94 7.91 -1.58 -12.64
C ASN A 94 7.41 -1.44 -11.19
N PHE A 95 6.09 -1.35 -11.05
CA PHE A 95 5.41 -1.38 -9.76
C PHE A 95 4.82 -2.78 -9.55
N TRP A 96 4.88 -3.33 -8.35
CA TRP A 96 4.20 -4.58 -7.99
C TRP A 96 3.46 -4.41 -6.66
N GLY A 97 2.20 -4.84 -6.61
CA GLY A 97 1.30 -4.56 -5.50
C GLY A 97 0.66 -5.80 -4.88
N SER A 98 0.54 -5.85 -3.54
CA SER A 98 -0.18 -6.91 -2.82
C SER A 98 -0.90 -6.38 -1.56
N PRO A 99 -2.19 -6.70 -1.36
CA PRO A 99 -2.94 -6.28 -0.18
C PRO A 99 -2.65 -7.11 1.08
N VAL A 100 -1.93 -8.22 0.94
CA VAL A 100 -1.84 -9.25 1.99
C VAL A 100 -1.15 -8.74 3.27
N THR A 101 -1.77 -9.05 4.41
CA THR A 101 -1.22 -8.84 5.75
C THR A 101 -1.14 -10.15 6.55
N PRO A 102 -0.19 -10.24 7.51
CA PRO A 102 -0.19 -11.33 8.49
C PRO A 102 -1.43 -11.25 9.39
N GLY A 103 -2.15 -12.37 9.54
CA GLY A 103 -3.31 -12.43 10.43
C GLY A 103 -3.88 -13.84 10.58
N ASP A 104 -5.00 -13.94 11.28
CA ASP A 104 -5.70 -15.20 11.56
C ASP A 104 -6.92 -15.45 10.66
N GLY A 105 -7.20 -14.52 9.73
CA GLY A 105 -8.35 -14.56 8.84
C GLY A 105 -9.55 -13.71 9.32
N SER A 106 -9.41 -12.99 10.42
CA SER A 106 -10.46 -12.09 10.92
C SER A 106 -10.62 -10.82 10.08
N TRP A 107 -9.57 -10.42 9.36
CA TRP A 107 -9.57 -9.26 8.48
C TRP A 107 -9.39 -9.65 7.01
N ALA A 108 -9.73 -8.74 6.11
CA ALA A 108 -9.60 -8.96 4.67
C ALA A 108 -8.12 -9.18 4.30
N PHE A 109 -7.89 -10.00 3.28
CA PHE A 109 -6.58 -10.29 2.69
C PHE A 109 -5.55 -10.83 3.70
N ASN A 110 -5.99 -11.43 4.81
CA ASN A 110 -5.10 -12.04 5.80
C ASN A 110 -4.53 -13.39 5.32
N LYS A 111 -3.26 -13.62 5.65
CA LYS A 111 -2.62 -14.95 5.58
C LYS A 111 -1.89 -15.25 6.89
N LYS A 112 -1.77 -16.53 7.23
CA LYS A 112 -1.08 -16.94 8.45
C LYS A 112 0.42 -16.68 8.35
N ARG A 113 1.02 -16.23 9.45
CA ARG A 113 2.49 -16.15 9.56
C ARG A 113 3.11 -17.52 9.31
N GLY A 114 4.28 -17.52 8.67
CA GLY A 114 5.03 -18.74 8.34
C GLY A 114 5.06 -19.06 6.85
N SER A 115 4.73 -20.30 6.49
CA SER A 115 4.86 -20.83 5.13
C SER A 115 3.94 -20.14 4.12
N GLU A 116 2.72 -19.78 4.51
CA GLU A 116 1.77 -19.11 3.61
C GLU A 116 2.32 -17.76 3.13
N LEU A 117 2.83 -16.93 4.04
CA LEU A 117 3.44 -15.65 3.69
C LEU A 117 4.76 -15.84 2.92
N LEU A 118 5.57 -16.84 3.28
CA LEU A 118 6.78 -17.15 2.50
C LEU A 118 6.45 -17.46 1.04
N MET A 119 5.49 -18.35 0.80
CA MET A 119 5.04 -18.70 -0.55
C MET A 119 4.43 -17.50 -1.26
N HIS A 120 3.66 -16.67 -0.54
CA HIS A 120 3.05 -15.47 -1.09
C HIS A 120 4.08 -14.45 -1.59
N TRP A 121 5.10 -14.14 -0.78
CA TRP A 121 6.10 -13.15 -1.15
C TRP A 121 7.06 -13.63 -2.25
N ASN A 122 7.15 -14.94 -2.51
CA ASN A 122 7.86 -15.45 -3.69
C ASN A 122 7.22 -15.02 -5.02
N LEU A 123 5.98 -14.52 -5.02
CA LEU A 123 5.33 -13.95 -6.20
C LEU A 123 5.95 -12.62 -6.65
N ILE A 124 6.71 -11.94 -5.79
CA ILE A 124 7.35 -10.65 -6.12
C ILE A 124 8.40 -10.87 -7.23
N PRO A 125 8.29 -10.20 -8.39
CA PRO A 125 9.26 -10.30 -9.48
C PRO A 125 10.60 -9.63 -9.14
N GLU A 126 11.69 -10.15 -9.69
CA GLU A 126 13.05 -9.62 -9.46
C GLU A 126 13.26 -8.22 -10.03
N ASN A 127 12.51 -7.85 -11.07
CA ASN A 127 12.61 -6.55 -11.74
C ASN A 127 11.73 -5.46 -11.12
N THR A 128 11.29 -5.62 -9.86
CA THR A 128 10.40 -4.67 -9.18
C THR A 128 11.18 -3.44 -8.70
N ASP A 129 10.82 -2.26 -9.20
CA ASP A 129 11.41 -0.97 -8.79
C ASP A 129 10.68 -0.38 -7.58
N PHE A 130 9.36 -0.55 -7.53
CA PHE A 130 8.51 -0.12 -6.44
C PHE A 130 7.61 -1.27 -6.00
N LEU A 131 7.89 -1.80 -4.80
CA LEU A 131 7.00 -2.72 -4.12
C LEU A 131 5.95 -1.92 -3.34
N ILE A 132 4.69 -2.33 -3.46
CA ILE A 132 3.56 -1.73 -2.74
C ILE A 132 2.88 -2.85 -1.96
N THR A 133 2.89 -2.79 -0.64
CA THR A 133 2.15 -3.75 0.20
C THR A 133 1.36 -3.01 1.24
N HIS A 134 0.25 -3.58 1.70
CA HIS A 134 -0.40 -3.01 2.88
C HIS A 134 0.42 -3.32 4.14
N SER A 135 0.87 -4.58 4.28
CA SER A 135 1.77 -4.99 5.37
C SER A 135 3.10 -4.23 5.34
N PRO A 136 3.59 -3.74 6.48
CA PRO A 136 4.98 -3.30 6.62
C PRO A 136 5.93 -4.52 6.66
N PRO A 137 7.22 -4.35 6.30
CA PRO A 137 8.25 -5.34 6.58
C PRO A 137 8.69 -5.25 8.05
N TYR A 138 9.15 -6.36 8.61
CA TYR A 138 9.59 -6.36 10.02
C TYR A 138 10.76 -5.40 10.26
N GLY A 139 10.69 -4.63 11.34
CA GLY A 139 11.79 -3.76 11.81
C GLY A 139 11.97 -2.45 11.04
N PHE A 140 11.07 -2.11 10.10
CA PHE A 140 11.07 -0.82 9.41
C PHE A 140 9.68 -0.22 9.38
N LEU A 141 9.52 0.87 10.13
CA LEU A 141 8.28 1.65 10.18
C LEU A 141 7.06 0.78 10.55
N ASP A 142 7.26 -0.16 11.48
CA ASP A 142 6.31 -1.20 11.88
C ASP A 142 6.11 -1.28 13.41
N GLU A 143 6.59 -0.27 14.15
CA GLU A 143 6.53 -0.22 15.61
C GLU A 143 5.20 0.39 16.09
N LEU A 144 4.50 -0.32 16.99
CA LEU A 144 3.34 0.18 17.70
C LEU A 144 3.74 1.03 18.92
N ASP A 145 2.78 1.73 19.55
CA ASP A 145 3.05 2.57 20.74
C ASP A 145 3.70 1.82 21.91
N ASN A 146 3.46 0.51 22.00
CA ASN A 146 4.02 -0.37 23.03
C ASN A 146 5.40 -0.95 22.67
N LYS A 147 6.07 -0.41 21.65
CA LYS A 147 7.38 -0.87 21.16
C LYS A 147 7.39 -2.27 20.55
N HIS A 148 6.21 -2.78 20.19
CA HIS A 148 6.10 -4.06 19.52
C HIS A 148 6.10 -3.88 18.01
N HIS A 149 6.93 -4.68 17.33
CA HIS A 149 7.00 -4.72 15.87
C HIS A 149 5.98 -5.72 15.32
N ILE A 150 5.13 -5.29 14.39
CA ILE A 150 4.12 -6.14 13.76
C ILE A 150 4.41 -6.47 12.31
N GLY A 151 5.53 -6.00 11.75
CA GLY A 151 5.86 -6.26 10.36
C GLY A 151 6.14 -7.72 10.05
N CYS A 152 6.18 -8.01 8.76
CA CYS A 152 6.37 -9.37 8.27
C CYS A 152 7.85 -9.67 8.02
N GLU A 153 8.40 -10.66 8.72
CA GLU A 153 9.79 -11.09 8.60
C GLU A 153 10.06 -11.75 7.24
N LYS A 154 9.06 -12.47 6.69
CA LYS A 154 9.16 -13.09 5.36
C LYS A 154 9.15 -12.05 4.25
N LEU A 155 8.41 -10.96 4.44
CA LEU A 155 8.40 -9.83 3.51
C LEU A 155 9.75 -9.12 3.51
N LEU A 156 10.29 -8.80 4.69
CA LEU A 156 11.64 -8.21 4.81
C LEU A 156 12.68 -9.07 4.10
N LYS A 157 12.72 -10.38 4.40
CA LYS A 157 13.68 -11.29 3.80
C LYS A 157 13.62 -11.28 2.27
N ARG A 158 12.40 -11.24 1.71
CA ARG A 158 12.21 -11.20 0.25
C ARG A 158 12.67 -9.87 -0.35
N ILE A 159 12.41 -8.76 0.33
CA ILE A 159 12.89 -7.41 -0.07
C ILE A 159 14.42 -7.39 -0.12
N GLU A 160 15.09 -7.96 0.87
CA GLU A 160 16.56 -8.04 0.93
C GLU A 160 17.13 -8.94 -0.17
N ASP A 161 16.52 -10.11 -0.39
CA ASP A 161 16.97 -11.07 -1.41
C ASP A 161 16.92 -10.48 -2.82
N LEU A 162 15.85 -9.74 -3.11
CA LEU A 162 15.65 -9.09 -4.40
C LEU A 162 16.30 -7.70 -4.49
N LYS A 163 16.80 -7.16 -3.37
CA LYS A 163 17.32 -5.79 -3.27
C LYS A 163 16.32 -4.76 -3.80
N ILE A 164 15.05 -4.89 -3.41
CA ILE A 164 13.99 -3.98 -3.83
C ILE A 164 14.37 -2.54 -3.45
N PRO A 165 14.40 -1.58 -4.40
CA PRO A 165 14.95 -0.26 -4.10
C PRO A 165 13.94 0.64 -3.37
N ASN A 166 12.64 0.47 -3.60
CA ASN A 166 11.60 1.27 -2.95
C ASN A 166 10.45 0.38 -2.49
N HIS A 167 10.01 0.57 -1.25
CA HIS A 167 8.89 -0.15 -0.66
C HIS A 167 7.91 0.82 -0.01
N ILE A 168 6.71 0.91 -0.57
CA ILE A 168 5.61 1.74 -0.08
C ILE A 168 4.60 0.86 0.64
N PHE A 169 4.19 1.28 1.84
CA PHE A 169 3.21 0.57 2.64
C PHE A 169 2.45 1.52 3.59
N GLY A 170 1.62 0.93 4.44
CA GLY A 170 0.79 1.61 5.44
C GLY A 170 0.64 0.76 6.70
N HIS A 171 -0.59 0.60 7.18
CA HIS A 171 -1.03 -0.28 8.26
C HIS A 171 -0.57 0.14 9.67
N VAL A 172 0.68 0.57 9.86
CA VAL A 172 1.17 1.04 11.17
C VAL A 172 1.08 2.55 11.24
N HIS A 173 -0.05 3.05 11.73
CA HIS A 173 -0.35 4.48 11.77
C HIS A 173 0.61 5.29 12.65
N ASN A 174 1.22 4.64 13.65
CA ASN A 174 2.13 5.29 14.61
C ASN A 174 3.54 5.52 14.07
N ASP A 175 3.91 4.86 12.97
CA ASP A 175 5.27 4.84 12.45
C ASP A 175 5.30 5.35 11.00
N TYR A 176 4.48 6.38 10.73
CA TYR A 176 4.45 7.10 9.46
C TYR A 176 5.81 7.77 9.18
N GLY A 177 6.32 7.63 7.94
CA GLY A 177 7.54 8.31 7.53
C GLY A 177 8.32 7.61 6.42
N ILE A 178 9.59 8.01 6.30
CA ILE A 178 10.54 7.45 5.32
C ILE A 178 11.82 7.05 6.04
N VAL A 179 12.25 5.80 5.87
CA VAL A 179 13.57 5.31 6.28
C VAL A 179 14.38 4.93 5.05
N ARG A 180 15.61 5.44 4.98
CA ARG A 180 16.54 5.14 3.89
C ARG A 180 17.66 4.26 4.40
N THR A 181 17.76 3.07 3.80
CA THR A 181 18.92 2.19 3.97
C THR A 181 19.85 2.32 2.77
N LYS A 182 20.94 1.55 2.77
CA LYS A 182 21.85 1.47 1.62
C LYS A 182 21.16 0.92 0.36
N ASN A 183 20.20 0.01 0.52
CA ASN A 183 19.61 -0.73 -0.60
C ASN A 183 18.16 -0.33 -0.88
N THR A 184 17.40 0.00 0.17
CA THR A 184 15.94 0.17 0.10
C THR A 184 15.50 1.45 0.81
N VAL A 185 14.53 2.13 0.20
CA VAL A 185 13.76 3.23 0.79
C VAL A 185 12.41 2.66 1.25
N PHE A 186 12.19 2.64 2.56
CA PHE A 186 10.93 2.21 3.19
C PHE A 186 10.05 3.43 3.44
N ILE A 187 8.79 3.37 3.02
CA ILE A 187 7.85 4.49 3.00
C ILE A 187 6.54 4.02 3.63
N ASN A 188 6.36 4.29 4.92
CA ASN A 188 5.07 4.12 5.58
C ASN A 188 4.25 5.40 5.36
N SER A 189 3.20 5.28 4.57
CA SER A 189 2.37 6.38 4.09
C SER A 189 1.00 6.43 4.75
N ALA A 190 0.83 5.82 5.92
CA ALA A 190 -0.41 5.85 6.69
C ALA A 190 -0.87 7.30 6.94
N SER A 191 -2.06 7.63 6.41
CA SER A 191 -2.59 8.99 6.41
C SER A 191 -3.17 9.39 7.76
N LEU A 192 -3.54 8.43 8.60
CA LEU A 192 -4.05 8.69 9.94
C LEU A 192 -2.98 8.40 10.99
N ASP A 193 -2.95 9.20 12.06
CA ASP A 193 -2.25 8.83 13.29
C ASP A 193 -2.97 7.67 13.98
N GLY A 194 -2.32 6.89 14.85
CA GLY A 194 -2.96 5.73 15.49
C GLY A 194 -4.06 6.05 16.49
N ARG A 195 -4.49 7.32 16.57
CA ARG A 195 -5.69 7.75 17.30
C ARG A 195 -6.78 8.31 16.37
N HIS A 196 -6.54 8.33 15.05
CA HIS A 196 -7.39 8.88 14.00
C HIS A 196 -7.80 10.36 14.22
N ARG A 197 -6.95 11.13 14.91
CA ARG A 197 -7.15 12.55 15.26
C ARG A 197 -6.41 13.51 14.35
N GLN A 198 -5.30 13.06 13.76
CA GLN A 198 -4.47 13.87 12.89
C GLN A 198 -4.25 13.18 11.55
N ILE A 199 -4.20 14.00 10.50
CA ILE A 199 -3.92 13.55 9.14
C ILE A 199 -2.45 13.84 8.82
N ASN A 200 -1.70 12.79 8.54
CA ASN A 200 -0.35 12.87 8.01
C ASN A 200 -0.40 13.35 6.55
N ALA A 201 0.53 14.23 6.19
CA ALA A 201 0.61 14.72 4.82
C ALA A 201 1.00 13.59 3.86
N PRO A 202 0.61 13.63 2.58
CA PRO A 202 1.12 12.69 1.58
C PRO A 202 2.65 12.74 1.47
N LEU A 203 3.30 11.56 1.44
CA LEU A 203 4.74 11.47 1.23
C LEU A 203 5.08 11.60 -0.26
N THR A 204 6.22 12.22 -0.56
CA THR A 204 6.68 12.39 -1.95
C THR A 204 8.03 11.70 -2.13
N VAL A 205 8.12 10.85 -3.16
CA VAL A 205 9.36 10.20 -3.59
C VAL A 205 9.68 10.61 -5.02
N ASN A 206 10.88 11.14 -5.23
CA ASN A 206 11.38 11.45 -6.57
C ASN A 206 12.21 10.27 -7.07
N TYR A 207 11.72 9.60 -8.11
CA TYR A 207 12.47 8.58 -8.84
C TYR A 207 13.14 9.22 -10.05
N VAL A 208 14.46 9.07 -10.14
CA VAL A 208 15.27 9.46 -11.29
C VAL A 208 15.78 8.17 -11.89
N SER A 209 15.36 7.86 -13.13
CA SER A 209 15.95 6.73 -13.86
C SER A 209 17.43 7.03 -14.10
N SER A 210 18.31 6.14 -13.65
CA SER A 210 19.73 6.15 -14.00
C SER A 210 19.96 5.94 -15.49
#